data_AF-A0A8E0I8Y7-F1
#
_entry.id   AF-A0A8E0I8Y7-F1
#
_cell.length_a   1.000
_cell.length_b   1.000
_cell.length_c   1.000
_cell.angle_alpha   90.00
_cell.angle_beta   90.00
_cell.angle_gamma   90.00
#
_symmetry.space_group_name_H-M   'P 1'
#
loop_
_entity.id
_entity.type
_entity.pdbx_description
1 polymer ?
#
loop_
_entity_poly.entity_id
_entity_poly.type
_entity_poly.pdbx_seq_one_letter_code
_entity_poly.pdbx_strand_id
1 'polypeptide(L)'
;MKYRKKPVEIEAWHFTKENLKKGIPRWVDHLPVNKNGYEELNHDISLWSQYGREKIGGEIKTLEGKMTISENDYIIKGVHGELYPCKPDIFEETYEPSGRSVDGKLLAEKLAMPIKHELDKRSRDAQRRKGFL
;
A
#
# COMPACT_ATOMS: atom_id res chain seq x y z
N MET A 1 22.38 -15.94 -11.88
CA MET A 1 22.56 -15.46 -10.48
C MET A 1 21.22 -14.98 -9.95
N LYS A 2 20.98 -15.03 -8.64
CA LYS A 2 19.71 -14.61 -8.00
C LYS A 2 19.96 -13.39 -7.12
N TYR A 3 19.05 -12.42 -7.13
CA TYR A 3 19.13 -11.17 -6.37
C TYR A 3 17.82 -10.96 -5.59
N ARG A 4 17.87 -10.16 -4.51
CA ARG A 4 16.69 -9.75 -3.71
C ARG A 4 16.58 -8.23 -3.69
N LYS A 5 15.35 -7.70 -3.68
CA LYS A 5 15.09 -6.25 -3.52
C LYS A 5 15.56 -5.80 -2.14
N LYS A 6 16.13 -4.60 -2.03
CA LYS A 6 16.40 -3.98 -0.72
C LYS A 6 15.07 -3.59 -0.07
N PRO A 7 14.92 -3.69 1.26
CA PRO A 7 13.77 -3.14 1.96
C PRO A 7 13.77 -1.61 1.78
N VAL A 8 12.65 -1.05 1.33
CA VAL A 8 12.48 0.38 1.06
C VAL A 8 11.09 0.76 1.55
N GLU A 9 11.02 1.81 2.37
CA GLU A 9 9.76 2.46 2.73
C GLU A 9 9.36 3.46 1.64
N ILE A 10 8.08 3.53 1.31
CA ILE A 10 7.55 4.38 0.23
C ILE A 10 6.42 5.28 0.74
N GLU A 11 6.20 6.40 0.04
CA GLU A 11 4.98 7.19 0.17
C GLU A 11 3.93 6.66 -0.83
N ALA A 12 2.69 6.51 -0.37
CA ALA A 12 1.58 6.07 -1.18
C ALA A 12 0.31 6.87 -0.86
N TRP A 13 -0.47 7.20 -1.88
CA TRP A 13 -1.75 7.88 -1.73
C TRP A 13 -2.84 7.17 -2.51
N HIS A 14 -3.90 6.78 -1.81
CA HIS A 14 -5.03 6.07 -2.42
C HIS A 14 -5.95 7.07 -3.15
N PHE A 15 -6.03 6.97 -4.47
CA PHE A 15 -6.77 7.87 -5.34
C PHE A 15 -8.26 7.56 -5.33
N THR A 16 -8.96 8.08 -4.32
CA THR A 16 -10.41 7.95 -4.15
C THR A 16 -11.07 9.32 -4.17
N LYS A 17 -12.39 9.34 -4.44
CA LYS A 17 -13.18 10.58 -4.36
C LYS A 17 -13.13 11.21 -2.96
N GLU A 18 -13.11 10.38 -1.92
CA GLU A 18 -13.03 10.84 -0.54
C GLU A 18 -11.69 11.51 -0.25
N ASN A 19 -10.58 10.87 -0.64
CA ASN A 19 -9.25 11.44 -0.44
C ASN A 19 -9.04 12.70 -1.29
N LEU A 20 -9.55 12.73 -2.53
CA LEU A 20 -9.52 13.92 -3.37
C LEU A 20 -10.30 15.09 -2.74
N LYS A 21 -11.40 14.83 -2.01
CA LYS A 21 -12.14 15.85 -1.26
C LYS A 21 -11.36 16.36 -0.03
N LYS A 22 -10.57 15.50 0.63
CA LYS A 22 -9.71 15.87 1.77
C LYS A 22 -8.50 16.71 1.35
N GLY A 23 -8.09 16.59 0.09
CA GLY A 23 -6.97 17.32 -0.51
C GLY A 23 -5.91 16.38 -1.06
N ILE A 24 -5.15 16.88 -2.03
CA ILE A 24 -4.07 16.13 -2.66
C ILE A 24 -2.80 16.30 -1.82
N PRO A 25 -2.06 15.23 -1.49
CA PRO A 25 -0.81 15.36 -0.77
C PRO A 25 0.19 16.21 -1.52
N ARG A 26 0.93 17.06 -0.81
CA ARG A 26 1.94 17.97 -1.39
C ARG A 26 3.02 17.27 -2.21
N TRP A 27 3.31 16.00 -1.93
CA TRP A 27 4.29 15.21 -2.68
C TRP A 27 3.71 14.61 -3.97
N VAL A 28 2.39 14.46 -4.07
CA VAL A 28 1.68 14.05 -5.30
C VAL A 28 1.50 15.29 -6.18
N ASP A 29 1.00 16.37 -5.59
CA ASP A 29 0.82 17.65 -6.26
C ASP A 29 1.88 18.63 -5.75
N HIS A 30 3.10 18.36 -6.18
CA HIS A 30 4.19 19.31 -6.09
C HIS A 30 3.89 20.49 -7.02
N LEU A 31 3.06 21.45 -6.59
CA LEU A 31 3.05 22.79 -7.18
C LEU A 31 4.29 23.53 -6.67
N PRO A 32 5.41 23.66 -7.42
CA PRO A 32 6.42 24.64 -7.08
C PRO A 32 5.83 26.03 -7.35
N VAL A 33 5.68 26.82 -6.28
CA VAL A 33 5.46 28.25 -6.43
C VAL A 33 6.78 28.86 -6.89
N ASN A 34 6.89 29.18 -8.18
CA ASN A 34 8.03 29.93 -8.69
C ASN A 34 7.92 31.39 -8.22
N LYS A 35 9.03 32.00 -7.78
CA LYS A 35 9.12 33.38 -7.25
C LYS A 35 8.63 34.49 -8.21
N ASN A 36 8.29 34.16 -9.46
CA ASN A 36 7.90 35.11 -10.51
C ASN A 36 6.42 35.00 -10.95
N GLY A 37 5.60 34.16 -10.29
CA GLY A 37 4.14 34.16 -10.52
C GLY A 37 3.65 33.51 -11.81
N TYR A 38 4.49 32.74 -12.51
CA TYR A 38 4.10 31.86 -13.61
C TYR A 38 4.31 30.40 -13.18
N GLU A 39 3.23 29.61 -13.19
CA GLU A 39 3.19 28.21 -12.74
C GLU A 39 3.92 27.30 -13.74
N GLU A 40 5.13 26.85 -13.43
CA GLU A 40 5.64 25.62 -14.05
C GLU A 40 5.09 24.45 -13.23
N LEU A 41 3.87 24.03 -13.57
CA LEU A 41 3.30 22.77 -13.09
C LEU A 41 4.34 21.68 -13.29
N ASN A 42 4.63 20.90 -12.25
CA ASN A 42 5.32 19.64 -12.48
C ASN A 42 4.44 18.80 -13.41
N HIS A 43 4.94 18.62 -14.62
CA HIS A 43 4.13 18.23 -15.77
C HIS A 43 3.86 16.72 -15.84
N ASP A 44 4.18 15.99 -14.77
CA ASP A 44 4.24 14.54 -14.78
C ASP A 44 2.99 13.89 -14.20
N ILE A 45 2.12 14.63 -13.53
CA ILE A 45 0.82 14.11 -13.09
C ILE A 45 -0.31 15.07 -13.45
N SER A 46 -1.41 14.51 -13.93
CA SER A 46 -2.62 15.25 -14.27
C SER A 46 -3.81 14.50 -13.71
N LEU A 47 -4.45 15.07 -12.68
CA LEU A 47 -5.64 14.51 -12.04
C LEU A 47 -6.87 15.31 -12.48
N TRP A 48 -7.95 14.62 -12.78
CA TRP A 48 -9.17 15.25 -13.26
C TRP A 48 -10.42 14.63 -12.64
N SER A 49 -11.49 15.40 -12.71
CA SER A 49 -12.81 15.01 -12.24
C SER A 49 -13.88 15.50 -13.21
N GLN A 50 -14.86 14.65 -13.52
CA GLN A 50 -15.94 14.92 -14.47
C GLN A 50 -17.30 14.77 -13.80
N TYR A 51 -18.33 15.38 -14.39
CA TYR A 51 -19.74 15.28 -13.96
C TYR A 51 -19.94 15.59 -12.47
N GLY A 52 -19.42 16.72 -11.98
CA GLY A 52 -19.59 17.10 -10.57
C GLY A 52 -18.94 16.13 -9.57
N ARG A 53 -17.84 15.47 -9.95
CA ARG A 53 -17.11 14.45 -9.16
C ARG A 53 -17.70 13.05 -9.14
N GLU A 54 -18.62 12.74 -10.05
CA GLU A 54 -19.10 11.36 -10.25
C GLU A 54 -18.01 10.44 -10.82
N LYS A 55 -17.13 10.98 -11.68
CA LYS A 55 -15.98 10.26 -12.24
C LYS A 55 -14.69 11.00 -11.91
N ILE A 56 -13.67 10.24 -11.54
CA ILE A 56 -12.30 10.75 -11.34
C ILE A 56 -11.33 9.87 -12.10
N GLY A 57 -10.20 10.46 -12.50
CA GLY A 57 -9.13 9.77 -13.20
C GLY A 57 -7.90 10.65 -13.28
N GLY A 58 -6.85 10.11 -13.87
CA GLY A 58 -5.63 10.87 -14.10
C GLY A 58 -4.68 10.19 -15.08
N GLU A 59 -3.57 10.85 -15.33
CA GLU A 59 -2.45 10.34 -16.10
C GLU A 59 -1.15 10.72 -15.38
N ILE A 60 -0.21 9.78 -15.33
CA ILE A 60 1.18 10.03 -14.90
C ILE A 60 2.10 9.82 -16.10
N LYS A 61 3.00 10.76 -16.35
CA LYS A 61 4.13 10.54 -17.26
C LYS A 61 5.22 9.81 -16.48
N THR A 62 5.47 8.57 -16.87
CA THR A 62 6.55 7.76 -16.33
C THR A 62 7.65 7.60 -17.38
N LEU A 63 8.75 6.93 -17.01
CA LEU A 63 9.85 6.64 -17.92
C LEU A 63 9.43 5.68 -19.06
N GLU A 64 8.38 4.90 -18.82
CA GLU A 64 7.77 3.95 -19.74
C GLU A 64 6.68 4.58 -20.62
N GLY A 65 6.38 5.87 -20.40
CA GLY A 65 5.37 6.63 -21.12
C GLY A 65 4.22 7.07 -20.22
N LYS A 66 3.11 7.44 -20.85
CA LYS A 66 1.91 7.88 -20.13
C LYS A 66 1.16 6.69 -19.56
N MET A 67 0.90 6.72 -18.26
CA MET A 67 0.16 5.69 -17.54
C MET A 67 -1.14 6.27 -16.97
N THR A 68 -2.25 5.56 -17.18
CA THR A 68 -3.56 5.97 -16.69
C THR A 68 -3.73 5.65 -15.20
N ILE A 69 -4.33 6.59 -14.47
CA ILE A 69 -4.82 6.40 -13.10
C ILE A 69 -6.35 6.28 -13.14
N SER A 70 -6.88 5.21 -12.56
CA SER A 70 -8.31 5.02 -12.34
C SER A 70 -8.68 5.24 -10.87
N GLU A 71 -9.96 5.51 -10.60
CA GLU A 71 -10.49 5.50 -9.24
C GLU A 71 -10.11 4.21 -8.49
N ASN A 72 -9.63 4.37 -7.25
CA ASN A 72 -9.09 3.34 -6.36
C ASN A 72 -7.68 2.82 -6.68
N ASP A 73 -6.99 3.38 -7.67
CA ASP A 73 -5.56 3.14 -7.80
C ASP A 73 -4.79 3.84 -6.68
N TYR A 74 -3.63 3.30 -6.31
CA TYR A 74 -2.65 4.00 -5.50
C TYR A 74 -1.70 4.79 -6.40
N ILE A 75 -1.35 6.00 -5.99
CA ILE A 75 -0.20 6.71 -6.53
C ILE A 75 0.95 6.44 -5.57
N ILE A 76 2.05 5.88 -6.06
CA ILE A 76 3.24 5.56 -5.27
C ILE A 76 4.42 6.42 -5.73
N LYS A 77 5.29 6.77 -4.78
CA LYS A 77 6.54 7.49 -5.04
C LYS A 77 7.72 6.53 -5.01
N GLY A 78 8.44 6.48 -6.12
CA GLY A 78 9.66 5.70 -6.29
C GLY A 78 10.89 6.33 -5.62
N VAL A 79 12.04 5.67 -5.77
CA VAL A 79 13.25 5.97 -4.99
C VAL A 79 13.88 7.30 -5.40
N HIS A 80 13.71 7.72 -6.65
CA HIS A 80 14.20 8.98 -7.18
C HIS A 80 13.11 10.05 -7.26
N GLY A 81 11.94 9.81 -6.65
CA GLY A 81 10.81 10.72 -6.64
C GLY A 81 9.86 10.57 -7.83
N GLU A 82 10.09 9.59 -8.71
CA GLU A 82 9.19 9.22 -9.79
C GLU A 82 7.84 8.76 -9.26
N LEU A 83 6.76 9.08 -9.99
CA LEU A 83 5.41 8.69 -9.61
C LEU A 83 4.93 7.54 -10.48
N TYR A 84 4.19 6.61 -9.88
CA TYR A 84 3.59 5.48 -10.59
C TYR A 84 2.16 5.22 -10.11
N PRO A 85 1.22 4.88 -11.01
CA PRO A 85 -0.02 4.26 -10.61
C PRO A 85 0.23 2.81 -10.20
N CYS A 86 -0.44 2.35 -9.16
CA CYS A 86 -0.36 0.99 -8.65
C CYS A 86 -1.79 0.49 -8.39
N LYS A 87 -2.13 -0.67 -8.95
CA LYS A 87 -3.45 -1.26 -8.73
C LYS A 87 -3.61 -1.70 -7.27
N PRO A 88 -4.82 -1.58 -6.68
CA PRO A 88 -5.02 -1.80 -5.26
C PRO A 88 -4.67 -3.22 -4.81
N ASP A 89 -5.01 -4.21 -5.61
CA ASP A 89 -4.65 -5.63 -5.40
C ASP A 89 -3.13 -5.83 -5.36
N ILE A 90 -2.41 -5.25 -6.33
CA ILE A 90 -0.95 -5.32 -6.38
C ILE A 90 -0.33 -4.58 -5.18
N PHE A 91 -0.89 -3.43 -4.80
CA PHE A 91 -0.40 -2.63 -3.68
C PHE A 91 -0.54 -3.40 -2.36
N GLU A 92 -1.71 -3.97 -2.09
CA GLU A 92 -2.00 -4.72 -0.86
C GLU A 92 -1.20 -6.03 -0.76
N GLU A 93 -0.89 -6.67 -1.88
CA GLU A 93 -0.02 -7.86 -1.91
C GLU A 93 1.47 -7.50 -1.69
N THR A 94 1.88 -6.28 -2.02
CA THR A 94 3.30 -5.87 -2.05
C THR A 94 3.73 -5.05 -0.83
N TYR A 95 2.83 -4.27 -0.24
CA TYR A 95 3.15 -3.28 0.79
C TYR A 95 2.34 -3.49 2.06
N GLU A 96 2.96 -3.17 3.18
CA GLU A 96 2.33 -3.12 4.50
C GLU A 96 2.57 -1.74 5.15
N PRO A 97 1.70 -1.29 6.07
CA PRO A 97 1.92 -0.05 6.79
C PRO A 97 3.26 -0.06 7.55
N SER A 98 4.12 0.92 7.27
CA SER A 98 5.35 1.12 8.03
C SER A 98 5.01 1.48 9.49
N GLY A 99 5.87 1.07 10.43
CA GLY A 99 5.71 1.39 11.85
C GLY A 99 4.82 0.43 12.65
N ARG A 100 4.32 -0.67 12.07
CA ARG A 100 3.83 -1.79 12.89
C ARG A 100 5.01 -2.52 13.53
N SER A 101 5.40 -2.13 14.74
CA SER A 101 6.14 -3.03 15.62
C SER A 101 5.20 -4.18 15.98
N VAL A 102 5.35 -5.33 15.32
CA VAL A 102 4.77 -6.57 15.82
C VAL A 102 5.41 -6.83 17.18
N ASP A 103 4.62 -6.74 18.25
CA ASP A 103 5.08 -7.23 19.55
C ASP A 103 5.41 -8.71 19.36
N GLY A 104 6.70 -9.05 19.45
CA GLY A 104 7.18 -10.41 19.23
C GLY A 104 6.51 -11.42 20.16
N LYS A 105 6.05 -10.97 21.33
CA LYS A 105 5.27 -11.78 22.26
C LYS A 105 3.89 -12.12 21.71
N LEU A 106 3.18 -11.12 21.17
CA LEU A 106 1.85 -11.32 20.59
C LEU A 106 1.90 -12.21 19.34
N LEU A 107 2.95 -12.07 18.52
CA LEU A 107 3.15 -12.92 17.34
C LEU A 107 3.44 -14.38 17.76
N ALA A 108 4.31 -14.57 18.77
CA ALA A 108 4.60 -15.88 19.33
C ALA A 108 3.36 -16.53 19.96
N GLU A 109 2.52 -15.77 20.68
CA GLU A 109 1.27 -16.27 21.28
C GLU A 109 0.27 -16.72 20.22
N LYS A 110 0.07 -15.92 19.15
CA LYS A 110 -0.80 -16.28 18.03
C LYS A 110 -0.33 -17.51 17.27
N LEU A 111 0.98 -17.66 17.08
CA LEU A 111 1.57 -18.84 16.41
C LEU A 111 1.60 -20.08 17.32
N ALA A 112 1.73 -19.92 18.64
CA ALA A 112 1.72 -21.02 19.59
C ALA A 112 0.32 -21.58 19.89
N MET A 113 -0.74 -20.79 19.67
CA MET A 113 -2.14 -21.20 19.92
C MET A 113 -2.57 -22.43 19.11
N PRO A 114 -2.36 -22.49 17.77
CA PRO A 114 -2.65 -23.70 17.00
C PRO A 114 -1.81 -24.90 17.44
N ILE A 115 -0.54 -24.69 17.81
CA ILE A 115 0.38 -25.75 18.24
C ILE A 115 -0.08 -26.36 19.58
N LYS A 116 -0.47 -25.54 20.55
CA LYS A 116 -0.99 -26.01 21.85
C LYS A 116 -2.28 -26.81 21.67
N HIS A 117 -3.21 -26.32 20.84
CA HIS A 117 -4.47 -27.01 20.61
C HIS A 117 -4.27 -28.38 19.93
N GLU A 118 -3.31 -28.48 19.02
CA GLU A 118 -2.92 -29.73 18.36
C GLU A 118 -2.26 -30.71 19.33
N LEU A 119 -1.35 -30.23 20.19
CA LEU A 119 -0.71 -31.02 21.25
C LEU A 119 -1.72 -31.54 22.27
N ASP A 120 -2.67 -30.69 22.69
CA ASP A 120 -3.72 -31.07 23.63
C ASP A 120 -4.68 -32.10 23.04
N LYS A 121 -5.04 -31.98 21.76
CA LYS A 121 -5.81 -33.01 21.04
C LYS A 121 -5.08 -34.34 21.03
N ARG A 122 -3.81 -34.35 20.61
CA ARG A 122 -2.98 -35.56 20.56
C ARG A 122 -2.80 -36.19 21.94
N SER A 123 -2.66 -35.38 22.98
CA SER A 123 -2.55 -35.83 24.37
C SER A 123 -3.83 -36.53 24.85
N ARG A 124 -5.00 -35.92 24.61
CA ARG A 124 -6.31 -36.53 24.94
C ARG A 124 -6.56 -37.81 24.15
N ASP A 125 -6.19 -37.84 22.88
CA ASP A 125 -6.32 -39.04 22.04
C ASP A 125 -5.39 -40.17 22.51
N ALA A 126 -4.18 -39.84 22.97
CA ALA A 126 -3.25 -40.80 23.55
C ALA A 126 -3.74 -41.36 24.90
N GLN A 127 -4.37 -40.54 25.74
CA GLN A 127 -4.97 -40.96 27.01
C GLN A 127 -6.19 -41.87 26.80
N ARG A 128 -7.05 -41.55 25.82
CA ARG A 128 -8.19 -42.41 25.43
C ARG A 128 -7.75 -43.78 24.90
N ARG A 129 -6.65 -43.83 24.13
CA ARG A 129 -6.06 -45.10 23.65
C ARG A 129 -5.42 -45.95 24.75
N LYS A 130 -5.03 -45.35 25.87
CA LYS A 130 -4.45 -46.04 27.04
C LYS A 130 -5.49 -46.53 28.06
N GLY A 131 -6.79 -46.41 27.79
CA GLY A 131 -7.85 -47.03 28.59
C GLY A 131 -8.11 -46.37 29.95
N PHE A 132 -7.82 -45.07 30.09
CA PHE A 132 -8.27 -44.27 31.24
C PHE A 132 -9.52 -43.47 30.85
N LEU A 133 -10.66 -44.15 30.84
CA LEU A 133 -12.02 -43.58 30.96
C LEU A 133 -12.96 -44.70 31.40
#